data_AF-A0A7V8X2Z9-F1
#
_entry.id   AF-A0A7V8X2Z9-F1
#
_cell.length_a   1.000
_cell.length_b   1.000
_cell.length_c   1.000
_cell.angle_alpha   90.00
_cell.angle_beta   90.00
_cell.angle_gamma   90.00
#
_symmetry.space_group_name_H-M   'P 1'
#
loop_
_entity.id
_entity.type
_entity.pdbx_description
1 polymer ?
#
loop_
_entity_poly.entity_id
_entity_poly.type
_entity_poly.pdbx_seq_one_letter_code
_entity_poly.pdbx_strand_id
1 'polypeptide(L)' 'TSFLAGQTLADLLLDRTSARLTLPWVGHESRRWEPEPLRWAGINAGLALTKSIDGAEASGRDPKLRSRAQRAVLGR' A
#
# COMPACT_ATOMS: atom_id res chain seq x y z
N THR A 1 16.35 8.08 9.73
CA THR A 1 14.99 8.51 10.14
C THR A 1 14.69 8.21 11.61
N SER A 2 15.19 7.12 12.20
CA SER A 2 14.90 6.74 13.59
C SER A 2 15.40 7.72 14.68
N PHE A 3 16.50 8.43 14.46
CA PHE A 3 17.07 9.36 15.45
C PHE A 3 16.13 10.54 15.79
N LEU A 4 15.57 11.21 14.78
CA LEU A 4 14.66 12.35 14.99
C LEU A 4 13.35 11.91 15.67
N ALA A 5 12.81 10.76 15.28
CA ALA A 5 11.61 10.19 15.89
C ALA A 5 11.83 9.87 17.37
N GLY A 6 12.97 9.28 17.72
CA GLY A 6 13.32 8.98 19.12
C GLY A 6 13.47 10.25 19.97
N GLN A 7 14.09 11.31 19.43
CA GLN A 7 14.20 12.60 20.12
C GLN A 7 12.82 13.25 20.33
N THR A 8 11.93 13.15 19.33
CA THR A 8 10.56 13.67 19.43
C THR A 8 9.75 12.91 20.49
N LEU A 9 9.90 11.57 20.56
CA LEU A 9 9.27 10.75 21.58
C LEU A 9 9.76 11.10 23.00
N ALA A 10 11.07 11.31 23.16
CA ALA A 10 11.64 11.71 24.44
C ALA A 10 11.14 13.09 24.89
N ASP A 11 11.02 14.05 23.97
CA ASP A 11 10.46 15.38 24.27
C ASP A 11 8.98 15.28 24.70
N LEU A 12 8.18 14.42 24.06
CA LEU A 12 6.78 14.15 24.45
C LEU A 12 6.66 13.50 25.83
N LEU A 13 7.47 12.48 26.13
CA LEU A 13 7.42 11.74 27.40
C LEU A 13 7.86 12.59 28.59
N LEU A 14 8.79 13.52 28.37
CA LEU A 14 9.34 14.40 29.40
C LEU A 14 8.63 15.77 29.46
N ASP A 15 7.51 15.91 28.74
CA ASP A 15 6.71 17.14 28.64
C ASP A 15 7.54 18.40 28.32
N ARG A 16 8.50 18.24 27.41
CA ARG A 16 9.44 19.30 27.03
C ARG A 16 8.88 20.11 25.88
N THR A 17 8.83 21.43 26.04
CA THR A 17 8.53 22.32 24.91
C THR A 17 9.74 22.39 23.97
N SER A 18 9.58 21.89 22.73
CA SER A 18 10.64 21.92 21.73
C SER A 18 10.07 22.12 20.31
N ALA A 19 10.89 22.67 19.40
CA ALA A 19 10.53 22.82 17.99
C ALA A 19 10.26 21.48 17.28
N ARG A 20 10.61 20.34 17.88
CA ARG A 20 10.31 19.02 17.30
C ARG A 20 8.84 18.66 17.47
N LEU A 21 8.18 19.19 18.50
CA LEU A 21 6.77 18.92 18.77
C LEU A 21 5.82 19.62 17.78
N THR A 22 6.33 20.60 17.01
CA THR A 22 5.55 21.30 15.98
C THR A 22 5.66 20.66 14.59
N LEU A 23 6.39 19.55 14.48
CA LEU A 23 6.56 18.84 13.23
C LEU A 23 5.23 18.20 12.80
N PRO A 24 4.93 18.17 11.48
CA PRO A 24 3.59 17.89 10.97
C PRO A 24 3.08 16.47 11.23
N TRP A 25 3.94 15.55 11.69
CA TRP A 25 3.57 14.18 12.05
C TRP A 25 3.27 14.00 13.55
N VAL A 26 3.59 14.98 14.39
CA VAL A 26 3.32 14.92 15.83
C VAL A 26 1.83 15.19 16.06
N GLY A 27 1.14 14.28 16.76
CA GLY A 27 -0.30 14.40 17.00
C GLY A 27 -1.16 14.24 15.73
N HIS A 28 -0.60 13.72 14.64
CA HIS A 28 -1.35 13.52 13.40
C HIS A 28 -2.37 12.39 13.54
N GLU A 29 -3.65 12.72 13.46
CA GLU A 29 -4.71 11.73 13.34
C GLU A 29 -4.80 11.23 11.89
N SER A 30 -4.46 9.96 11.69
CA SER A 30 -4.65 9.31 10.40
C SER A 30 -6.14 9.17 10.10
N ARG A 31 -6.54 9.50 8.87
CA ARG A 31 -7.93 9.27 8.42
C ARG A 31 -8.27 7.79 8.52
N ARG A 32 -9.55 7.49 8.76
CA ARG A 32 -10.11 6.16 8.51
C ARG A 32 -10.02 5.85 7.01
N TRP A 33 -8.91 5.26 6.62
CA TRP A 33 -8.76 4.67 5.29
C TRP A 33 -9.64 3.43 5.19
N GLU A 34 -9.97 3.06 3.95
CA GLU A 34 -10.88 1.97 3.54
C GLU A 34 -11.28 0.97 4.63
N PRO A 35 -12.59 0.78 4.90
CA PRO A 35 -13.04 -0.14 5.93
C PRO A 35 -12.55 -1.56 5.64
N GLU A 36 -11.98 -2.20 6.65
CA GLU A 36 -11.77 -3.65 6.60
C GLU A 36 -13.15 -4.32 6.60
N PRO A 37 -13.45 -5.23 5.65
CA PRO A 37 -12.53 -6.14 4.97
C PRO A 37 -12.12 -5.78 3.53
N LEU A 38 -12.58 -4.66 2.98
CA LEU A 38 -12.38 -4.32 1.55
C LEU A 38 -10.90 -4.13 1.19
N ARG A 39 -10.15 -3.43 2.04
CA ARG A 39 -8.70 -3.20 1.85
C ARG A 39 -7.92 -4.52 1.79
N TRP A 40 -8.22 -5.44 2.69
CA TRP A 40 -7.62 -6.78 2.72
C TRP A 40 -8.00 -7.58 1.47
N ALA A 41 -9.29 -7.58 1.11
CA ALA A 41 -9.78 -8.30 -0.05
C ALA A 41 -9.13 -7.79 -1.35
N GLY A 42 -8.99 -6.47 -1.50
CA GLY A 42 -8.37 -5.85 -2.67
C GLY A 42 -6.91 -6.26 -2.87
N ILE A 43 -6.07 -6.18 -1.82
CA ILE A 43 -4.65 -6.57 -1.90
C ILE A 43 -4.51 -8.06 -2.22
N ASN A 44 -5.29 -8.93 -1.56
CA ASN A 44 -5.22 -10.37 -1.79
C ASN A 44 -5.74 -10.76 -3.18
N ALA A 45 -6.80 -10.11 -3.66
CA ALA A 45 -7.31 -10.32 -5.01
C ALA A 45 -6.28 -9.90 -6.07
N GLY A 46 -5.65 -8.73 -5.91
CA GLY A 46 -4.58 -8.27 -6.79
C GLY A 46 -3.41 -9.25 -6.84
N LEU A 47 -2.95 -9.70 -5.67
CA LEU A 47 -1.87 -10.68 -5.56
C LEU A 47 -2.23 -12.02 -6.20
N ALA A 48 -3.46 -12.50 -6.01
CA ALA A 48 -3.95 -13.74 -6.61
C ALA A 48 -4.01 -13.64 -8.14
N LEU A 49 -4.46 -12.50 -8.67
CA LEU A 49 -4.48 -12.24 -10.11
C LEU A 49 -3.09 -12.26 -10.72
N THR A 50 -2.12 -11.57 -10.11
CA THR A 50 -0.73 -11.55 -10.60
C THR A 50 -0.13 -12.96 -10.59
N LYS A 51 -0.29 -13.71 -9.49
CA LYS A 51 0.19 -15.10 -9.40
C LYS A 51 -0.44 -16.01 -10.45
N SER A 52 -1.73 -15.80 -10.75
CA SER A 52 -2.42 -16.55 -11.79
C SER A 52 -1.87 -16.24 -13.20
N ILE A 53 -1.51 -14.99 -13.47
CA ILE A 53 -0.93 -14.58 -14.76
C ILE A 53 0.46 -15.20 -14.92
N ASP A 54 1.30 -15.11 -13.90
CA ASP A 54 2.66 -15.68 -13.92
C ASP A 54 2.62 -17.21 -14.13
N GLY A 55 1.70 -17.90 -13.45
CA GLY A 55 1.53 -19.35 -13.64
C GLY A 55 1.04 -19.74 -15.04
N ALA A 56 0.17 -18.92 -15.64
CA ALA A 56 -0.25 -19.13 -17.02
C ALA A 56 0.91 -18.95 -18.01
N GLU A 57 1.69 -17.87 -17.84
CA GLU A 57 2.88 -17.58 -18.64
C GLU A 57 3.95 -18.68 -18.51
N ALA A 58 4.23 -19.15 -17.30
CA ALA A 58 5.20 -20.22 -17.04
C ALA A 58 4.80 -21.57 -17.66
N SER A 59 3.49 -21.82 -17.81
CA SER A 59 2.96 -23.04 -18.44
C SER A 59 2.91 -22.98 -19.98
N GLY A 60 3.36 -21.87 -20.59
CA GLY A 60 3.28 -21.64 -22.04
C GLY A 60 1.85 -21.46 -22.57
N ARG A 61 0.84 -21.38 -21.70
CA ARG A 61 -0.53 -21.06 -22.07
C ARG A 61 -0.66 -19.55 -22.11
N ASP A 62 -0.97 -19.00 -23.29
CA ASP A 62 -1.37 -17.59 -23.39
C ASP A 62 -2.60 -17.38 -22.49
N PRO A 63 -2.50 -16.58 -21.40
CA PRO A 63 -3.63 -16.39 -20.52
C PRO A 63 -4.75 -15.77 -21.35
N LYS A 64 -5.93 -16.40 -21.39
CA LYS A 64 -7.11 -15.87 -22.10
C LYS A 64 -7.44 -14.43 -21.70
N LEU A 65 -6.96 -13.99 -20.53
CA LEU A 65 -7.01 -12.62 -20.06
C LEU A 65 -6.11 -11.66 -20.84
N ARG A 66 -4.89 -12.07 -21.25
CA ARG A 66 -3.98 -11.32 -22.13
C ARG A 66 -4.63 -11.10 -23.49
N SER A 67 -5.15 -12.13 -24.15
CA SER A 67 -5.81 -11.96 -25.44
C SER A 67 -7.13 -11.15 -25.37
N ARG A 68 -7.78 -11.10 -24.21
CA ARG A 68 -8.96 -10.23 -23.97
C ARG A 68 -8.57 -8.79 -23.64
N ALA A 69 -7.55 -8.58 -22.82
CA ALA A 69 -7.01 -7.25 -22.51
C ALA A 69 -6.36 -6.63 -23.76
N GLN A 70 -5.60 -7.41 -24.52
CA GLN A 70 -5.01 -7.00 -25.79
C GLN A 70 -6.08 -6.66 -26.82
N ARG A 71 -7.18 -7.43 -26.93
CA ARG A 71 -8.35 -7.05 -27.76
C ARG A 71 -9.06 -5.78 -27.26
N ALA A 72 -9.23 -5.64 -25.95
CA ALA A 72 -9.88 -4.46 -25.37
C ALA A 72 -9.04 -3.19 -25.55
N VAL A 73 -7.71 -3.31 -25.58
CA VAL A 73 -6.77 -2.18 -25.75
C VAL A 73 -6.48 -1.89 -27.23
N LEU A 74 -6.43 -2.89 -28.11
CA LEU A 74 -6.13 -2.72 -29.54
C LEU A 74 -7.37 -2.58 -30.44
N GLY A 75 -8.58 -2.76 -29.92
CA GLY A 75 -9.81 -2.40 -30.62
C GLY A 75 -9.98 -3.02 -32.01
N ARG A 76 -9.57 -4.28 -32.21
CA ARG A 76 -9.82 -5.05 -33.42
C ARG A 76 -10.13 -6.52 -33.11
#